data_AF-A0A8H8C2E7-F1
#
_entry.id   AF-A0A8H8C2E7-F1
#
_cell.length_a   1.000
_cell.length_b   1.000
_cell.length_c   1.000
_cell.angle_alpha   90.00
_cell.angle_beta   90.00
_cell.angle_gamma   90.00
#
_symmetry.space_group_name_H-M   'P 1'
#
loop_
_entity.id
_entity.type
_entity.pdbx_description
1 polymer ?
#
loop_
_entity_poly.entity_id
_entity_poly.type
_entity_poly.pdbx_seq_one_letter_code
_entity_poly.pdbx_strand_id
1 'polypeptide(L)'
;MSNRASKRPQGNRRNNAPGGLNAVTAQIQQLEITNRRPKLTAEQRKEKEEQRKKSAAERKAKLESWSAAEKHLARYKPGSSATSGDIRSNFFKISFLPKGGRFGKKLNPDIADLSQDLVLNENVIFGAKTGFFSSVRPGIGSLLLNVSVTTSAFYPAGVSVQKWIERRYNKNKIPPGGKLEELRGLKVDLLGDHGRSYRIEAVGPFNEYQEFTGQSVANLDPNAACVNIGSVSDPLWRPADKLRFADWQMVTGKLDSEFTAEMVTVASNNPNANLQKIIKCALNPLGIGVSEGGENFLRDQKKAQFKDARAYPMLKAVVVSLGKKDLGNPNNERDKFLSNFAGSLYDYGLATESYWFQSAT
;
A
#
# COMPACT_ATOMS: atom_id res chain seq x y z
N MET A 1 63.82 -36.30 -52.01
CA MET A 1 63.71 -37.42 -51.06
C MET A 1 63.89 -36.89 -49.64
N SER A 2 62.81 -36.79 -48.86
CA SER A 2 62.78 -36.91 -47.38
C SER A 2 61.38 -36.52 -46.90
N ASN A 3 60.59 -37.52 -46.54
CA ASN A 3 59.22 -37.40 -46.03
C ASN A 3 59.24 -37.08 -44.54
N ARG A 4 58.58 -36.00 -44.13
CA ARG A 4 58.37 -35.63 -42.72
C ARG A 4 56.95 -36.05 -42.31
N ALA A 5 56.85 -37.20 -41.64
CA ALA A 5 55.59 -37.77 -41.17
C ALA A 5 55.06 -37.01 -39.94
N SER A 6 53.87 -36.43 -40.08
CA SER A 6 53.07 -35.82 -39.02
C SER A 6 52.29 -36.91 -38.27
N LYS A 7 52.62 -37.15 -36.98
CA LYS A 7 51.81 -37.97 -36.07
C LYS A 7 50.63 -37.15 -35.54
N ARG A 8 49.41 -37.50 -35.94
CA ARG A 8 48.15 -37.03 -35.32
C ARG A 8 47.92 -37.76 -33.99
N PRO A 9 47.48 -37.09 -32.92
CA PRO A 9 47.02 -37.76 -31.70
C PRO A 9 45.65 -38.41 -31.93
N GLN A 10 45.53 -39.67 -31.50
CA GLN A 10 44.31 -40.46 -31.57
C GLN A 10 43.23 -39.91 -30.62
N GLY A 11 41.99 -39.91 -31.12
CA GLY A 11 40.82 -39.41 -30.42
C GLY A 11 40.46 -40.23 -29.18
N ASN A 12 40.17 -39.50 -28.11
CA ASN A 12 39.63 -40.04 -26.88
C ASN A 12 38.10 -40.21 -27.05
N ARG A 13 37.67 -41.41 -27.49
CA ARG A 13 36.24 -41.79 -27.53
C ARG A 13 35.75 -41.97 -26.10
N ARG A 14 35.09 -40.95 -25.55
CA ARG A 14 34.28 -41.09 -24.33
C ARG A 14 33.04 -41.92 -24.65
N ASN A 15 32.93 -43.06 -23.98
CA ASN A 15 31.75 -43.91 -23.95
C ASN A 15 30.61 -43.17 -23.26
N ASN A 16 29.67 -42.63 -24.04
CA ASN A 16 28.39 -42.16 -23.51
C ASN A 16 27.51 -43.38 -23.25
N ALA A 17 27.36 -43.75 -21.98
CA ALA A 17 26.40 -44.75 -21.54
C ALA A 17 24.97 -44.18 -21.68
N PRO A 18 24.04 -44.85 -22.38
CA PRO A 18 22.64 -44.44 -22.48
C PRO A 18 21.88 -44.95 -21.25
N GLY A 19 22.09 -44.31 -20.09
CA GLY A 19 21.46 -44.73 -18.82
C GLY A 19 20.75 -43.64 -18.03
N GLY A 20 21.01 -42.36 -18.30
CA GLY A 20 20.56 -41.25 -17.42
C GLY A 20 19.15 -40.71 -17.68
N LEU A 21 18.62 -40.82 -18.89
CA LEU A 21 17.33 -40.21 -19.27
C LEU A 21 16.12 -40.96 -18.71
N ASN A 22 16.22 -42.28 -18.50
CA ASN A 22 15.11 -43.08 -17.97
C ASN A 22 14.90 -42.85 -16.46
N ALA A 23 15.97 -42.58 -15.69
CA ALA A 23 15.87 -42.32 -14.26
C ALA A 23 15.20 -40.96 -13.95
N VAL A 24 15.55 -39.92 -14.73
CA VAL A 24 14.94 -38.58 -14.60
C VAL A 24 13.47 -38.62 -15.02
N THR A 25 13.14 -39.35 -16.10
CA THR A 25 11.75 -39.50 -16.56
C THR A 25 10.90 -40.29 -15.55
N ALA A 26 11.48 -41.32 -14.91
CA ALA A 26 10.80 -42.06 -13.84
C ALA A 26 10.58 -41.21 -12.57
N GLN A 27 11.53 -40.35 -12.20
CA GLN A 27 11.34 -39.39 -11.09
C GLN A 27 10.26 -38.36 -11.39
N ILE A 28 10.18 -37.86 -12.63
CA ILE A 28 9.12 -36.92 -13.04
C ILE A 28 7.74 -37.60 -12.98
N GLN A 29 7.61 -38.85 -13.44
CA GLN A 29 6.36 -39.60 -13.34
C GLN A 29 5.95 -39.90 -11.89
N GLN A 30 6.89 -40.22 -11.00
CA GLN A 30 6.58 -40.41 -9.57
C GLN A 30 6.16 -39.11 -8.87
N LEU A 31 6.75 -37.97 -9.26
CA LEU A 31 6.34 -36.65 -8.77
C LEU A 31 4.96 -36.22 -9.28
N GLU A 32 4.58 -36.63 -10.49
CA GLU A 32 3.23 -36.40 -11.01
C GLU A 32 2.17 -37.25 -10.31
N ILE A 33 2.51 -38.49 -9.91
CA ILE A 33 1.59 -39.36 -9.17
C ILE A 33 1.38 -38.84 -7.74
N THR A 34 2.42 -38.34 -7.08
CA THR A 34 2.34 -37.80 -5.71
C THR A 34 1.68 -36.42 -5.64
N ASN A 35 1.72 -35.63 -6.72
CA ASN A 35 1.05 -34.32 -6.78
C ASN A 35 -0.41 -34.35 -7.26
N ARG A 36 -0.94 -35.51 -7.62
CA ARG A 36 -2.38 -35.64 -7.90
C ARG A 36 -3.15 -35.52 -6.59
N ARG A 37 -3.64 -34.31 -6.33
CA ARG A 37 -4.57 -34.04 -5.24
C ARG A 37 -5.66 -35.11 -5.24
N PRO A 38 -5.88 -35.81 -4.11
CA PRO A 38 -6.92 -36.83 -4.04
C PRO A 38 -8.24 -36.21 -4.46
N LYS A 39 -8.93 -36.86 -5.41
CA LYS A 39 -10.25 -36.40 -5.84
C LYS A 39 -11.15 -36.46 -4.61
N LEU A 40 -11.65 -35.30 -4.19
CA LEU A 40 -12.63 -35.19 -3.11
C LEU A 40 -13.76 -36.20 -3.34
N THR A 41 -14.07 -36.98 -2.32
CA THR A 41 -15.19 -37.93 -2.34
C THR A 41 -16.51 -37.19 -2.57
N ALA A 42 -17.55 -37.88 -3.01
CA ALA A 42 -18.87 -37.27 -3.22
C ALA A 42 -19.40 -36.60 -1.94
N GLU A 43 -19.14 -37.20 -0.77
CA GLU A 43 -19.48 -36.64 0.54
C GLU A 43 -18.73 -35.34 0.84
N GLN A 44 -17.40 -35.31 0.65
CA GLN A 44 -16.61 -34.10 0.88
C GLN A 44 -16.99 -32.96 -0.07
N ARG A 45 -17.43 -33.27 -1.30
CA ARG A 45 -17.97 -32.27 -2.23
C ARG A 45 -19.28 -31.69 -1.71
N LYS A 46 -20.18 -32.54 -1.21
CA LYS A 46 -21.48 -32.14 -0.65
C LYS A 46 -21.30 -31.27 0.59
N GLU A 47 -20.43 -31.66 1.52
CA GLU A 47 -20.10 -30.89 2.72
C GLU A 47 -19.50 -29.51 2.38
N LYS A 48 -18.56 -29.48 1.42
CA LYS A 48 -17.97 -28.21 0.96
C LYS A 48 -19.00 -27.30 0.29
N GLU A 49 -19.96 -27.86 -0.44
CA GLU A 49 -21.05 -27.08 -1.05
C GLU A 49 -21.99 -26.51 0.01
N GLU A 50 -22.34 -27.30 1.03
CA GLU A 50 -23.17 -26.87 2.14
C GLU A 50 -22.49 -25.77 2.97
N GLN A 51 -21.18 -25.91 3.21
CA GLN A 51 -20.39 -24.87 3.88
C GLN A 51 -20.33 -23.57 3.05
N ARG A 52 -20.25 -23.68 1.71
CA ARG A 52 -20.33 -22.50 0.81
C ARG A 52 -21.71 -21.84 0.86
N LYS A 53 -22.80 -22.63 0.89
CA LYS A 53 -24.18 -22.12 1.02
C LYS A 53 -24.39 -21.41 2.36
N LYS A 54 -23.92 -22.00 3.46
CA LYS A 54 -23.97 -21.39 4.81
C LYS A 54 -23.19 -20.07 4.85
N SER A 55 -21.95 -20.08 4.35
CA SER A 55 -21.11 -18.88 4.28
C SER A 55 -21.73 -17.78 3.39
N ALA A 56 -22.42 -18.15 2.31
CA ALA A 56 -23.12 -17.21 1.45
C ALA A 56 -24.37 -16.61 2.12
N ALA A 57 -25.14 -17.43 2.84
CA ALA A 57 -26.30 -16.98 3.60
C ALA A 57 -25.90 -16.02 4.73
N GLU A 58 -24.84 -16.33 5.48
CA GLU A 58 -24.29 -15.44 6.52
C GLU A 58 -23.83 -14.10 5.94
N ARG A 59 -23.15 -14.11 4.78
CA ARG A 59 -22.75 -12.88 4.08
C ARG A 59 -23.96 -12.06 3.65
N LYS A 60 -25.02 -12.71 3.14
CA LYS A 60 -26.26 -12.05 2.72
C LYS A 60 -26.98 -11.41 3.92
N ALA A 61 -27.18 -12.15 5.01
CA ALA A 61 -27.81 -11.64 6.22
C ALA A 61 -27.04 -10.45 6.82
N LYS A 62 -25.70 -10.53 6.79
CA LYS A 62 -24.85 -9.41 7.20
C LYS A 62 -25.06 -8.20 6.29
N LEU A 63 -25.04 -8.38 4.96
CA LEU A 63 -25.28 -7.29 4.00
C LEU A 63 -26.65 -6.62 4.20
N GLU A 64 -27.69 -7.40 4.48
CA GLU A 64 -29.03 -6.88 4.79
C GLU A 64 -29.05 -6.07 6.08
N SER A 65 -28.35 -6.51 7.14
CA SER A 65 -28.22 -5.71 8.37
C SER A 65 -27.44 -4.41 8.15
N TRP A 66 -26.41 -4.43 7.30
CA TRP A 66 -25.69 -3.22 6.88
C TRP A 66 -26.58 -2.26 6.08
N SER A 67 -27.37 -2.78 5.14
CA SER A 67 -28.30 -1.95 4.35
C SER A 67 -29.37 -1.30 5.24
N ALA A 68 -29.84 -2.02 6.26
CA ALA A 68 -30.73 -1.45 7.26
C ALA A 68 -30.05 -0.30 8.04
N ALA A 69 -28.84 -0.51 8.55
CA ALA A 69 -28.08 0.52 9.25
C ALA A 69 -27.78 1.74 8.35
N GLU A 70 -27.47 1.53 7.07
CA GLU A 70 -27.23 2.59 6.09
C GLU A 70 -28.49 3.43 5.81
N LYS A 71 -29.67 2.79 5.69
CA LYS A 71 -30.96 3.50 5.59
C LYS A 71 -31.30 4.32 6.84
N HIS A 72 -30.73 3.98 8.00
CA HIS A 72 -30.90 4.77 9.23
C HIS A 72 -29.96 5.97 9.26
N LEU A 73 -28.70 5.80 8.85
CA LEU A 73 -27.76 6.90 8.71
C LEU A 73 -28.15 7.90 7.61
N ALA A 74 -28.74 7.45 6.51
CA ALA A 74 -29.25 8.33 5.44
C ALA A 74 -30.46 9.18 5.88
N ARG A 75 -31.15 8.79 6.96
CA ARG A 75 -32.26 9.57 7.57
C ARG A 75 -31.78 10.61 8.58
N TYR A 76 -30.49 10.61 8.93
CA TYR A 76 -29.87 11.66 9.72
C TYR A 76 -29.84 12.95 8.89
N LYS A 77 -30.70 13.91 9.24
CA LYS A 77 -30.63 15.26 8.68
C LYS A 77 -29.58 16.04 9.48
N PRO A 78 -28.40 16.34 8.93
CA PRO A 78 -27.50 17.27 9.58
C PRO A 78 -28.21 18.62 9.74
N GLY A 79 -27.93 19.32 10.84
CA GLY A 79 -28.33 20.72 11.00
C GLY A 79 -27.98 21.49 9.73
N SER A 80 -28.95 22.27 9.24
CA SER A 80 -28.97 22.93 7.94
C SER A 80 -27.69 23.70 7.58
N SER A 81 -26.86 23.14 6.69
CA SER A 81 -26.04 23.91 5.73
C SER A 81 -25.48 23.11 4.54
N ALA A 82 -25.59 21.77 4.50
CA ALA A 82 -25.05 20.99 3.39
C ALA A 82 -26.05 20.87 2.22
N THR A 83 -25.70 21.43 1.07
CA THR A 83 -26.46 21.36 -0.19
C THR A 83 -26.60 19.93 -0.72
N SER A 84 -27.77 19.65 -1.31
CA SER A 84 -28.41 18.37 -1.65
C SER A 84 -27.71 17.43 -2.66
N GLY A 85 -26.38 17.46 -2.82
CA GLY A 85 -25.67 16.69 -3.86
C GLY A 85 -24.93 15.42 -3.40
N ASP A 86 -24.58 15.28 -2.12
CA ASP A 86 -23.35 14.54 -1.75
C ASP A 86 -23.52 13.24 -0.94
N ILE A 87 -24.73 12.66 -0.86
CA ILE A 87 -24.94 11.46 -0.04
C ILE A 87 -25.17 10.22 -0.92
N ARG A 88 -24.06 9.69 -1.46
CA ARG A 88 -23.95 8.27 -1.84
C ARG A 88 -22.66 7.66 -1.28
N SER A 89 -22.85 6.77 -0.30
CA SER A 89 -21.93 5.70 0.14
C SER A 89 -20.43 6.00 0.16
N ASN A 90 -19.94 6.66 1.22
CA ASN A 90 -18.56 6.58 1.74
C ASN A 90 -18.50 7.41 3.03
N PHE A 91 -18.98 6.81 4.13
CA PHE A 91 -19.14 7.49 5.42
C PHE A 91 -17.84 8.19 5.89
N PHE A 92 -17.95 9.51 6.01
CA PHE A 92 -16.96 10.49 6.50
C PHE A 92 -15.70 10.66 5.63
N LYS A 93 -15.74 11.63 4.71
CA LYS A 93 -14.54 12.22 4.14
C LYS A 93 -13.92 13.15 5.20
N ILE A 94 -13.12 12.58 6.11
CA ILE A 94 -12.20 13.38 6.92
C ILE A 94 -11.27 14.07 5.93
N SER A 95 -11.38 15.39 5.83
CA SER A 95 -10.56 16.21 4.95
C SER A 95 -9.27 16.50 5.69
N PHE A 96 -8.19 15.87 5.25
CA PHE A 96 -6.87 15.98 5.87
C PHE A 96 -6.14 17.19 5.28
N LEU A 97 -5.59 18.06 6.14
CA LEU A 97 -4.69 19.17 5.78
C LEU A 97 -3.19 18.94 6.11
N PRO A 98 -2.56 17.76 5.93
CA PRO A 98 -1.10 17.69 5.84
C PRO A 98 -0.64 17.56 4.38
N LYS A 99 0.52 18.17 4.09
CA LYS A 99 1.37 17.77 2.96
C LYS A 99 1.57 16.25 3.05
N GLY A 100 1.23 15.49 2.02
CA GLY A 100 1.25 14.02 2.08
C GLY A 100 0.45 13.34 0.97
N GLY A 101 0.71 12.05 0.76
CA GLY A 101 0.01 11.21 -0.22
C GLY A 101 -1.14 10.42 0.41
N ARG A 102 -2.25 10.25 -0.32
CA ARG A 102 -3.35 9.35 0.05
C ARG A 102 -3.54 8.27 -1.00
N PHE A 103 -3.53 7.02 -0.54
CA PHE A 103 -3.71 5.83 -1.40
C PHE A 103 -4.84 4.97 -0.86
N GLY A 104 -6.04 5.17 -1.39
CA GLY A 104 -7.25 4.54 -0.88
C GLY A 104 -7.51 4.89 0.59
N LYS A 105 -7.39 3.88 1.47
CA LYS A 105 -7.58 3.99 2.93
C LYS A 105 -6.27 4.26 3.70
N LYS A 106 -5.15 4.37 2.99
CA LYS A 106 -3.84 4.67 3.58
C LYS A 106 -3.53 6.16 3.45
N LEU A 107 -3.03 6.74 4.53
CA LEU A 107 -2.50 8.08 4.61
C LEU A 107 -0.99 8.01 4.82
N ASN A 108 -0.21 8.64 3.95
CA ASN A 108 1.24 8.74 4.07
C ASN A 108 1.57 10.22 4.31
N PRO A 109 1.65 10.66 5.58
CA PRO A 109 1.95 12.05 5.88
C PRO A 109 3.40 12.37 5.50
N ASP A 110 3.64 13.61 5.09
CA ASP A 110 4.99 14.11 4.82
C ASP A 110 5.71 14.43 6.13
N ILE A 111 6.17 13.37 6.80
CA ILE A 111 6.93 13.46 8.04
C ILE A 111 8.28 12.82 7.75
N ALA A 112 9.35 13.62 7.84
CA ALA A 112 10.72 13.19 7.54
C ALA A 112 11.09 11.93 8.35
N ASP A 113 10.75 11.90 9.64
CA ASP A 113 11.01 10.77 10.55
C ASP A 113 10.31 9.46 10.17
N LEU A 114 9.35 9.50 9.24
CA LEU A 114 8.60 8.34 8.77
C LEU A 114 9.07 7.82 7.41
N SER A 115 10.05 8.49 6.79
CA SER A 115 10.61 8.09 5.49
C SER A 115 11.99 7.47 5.67
N GLN A 116 12.21 6.32 5.03
CA GLN A 116 13.52 5.67 4.94
C GLN A 116 13.78 5.32 3.48
N ASP A 117 14.97 5.63 2.98
CA ASP A 117 15.35 5.25 1.63
C ASP A 117 15.65 3.76 1.55
N LEU A 118 15.21 3.10 0.47
CA LEU A 118 15.59 1.72 0.15
C LEU A 118 16.77 1.75 -0.82
N VAL A 119 17.89 1.25 -0.33
CA VAL A 119 19.21 1.42 -0.95
C VAL A 119 19.71 0.08 -1.46
N LEU A 120 19.93 -0.03 -2.76
CA LEU A 120 20.63 -1.15 -3.38
C LEU A 120 21.98 -0.67 -3.90
N ASN A 121 23.08 -1.30 -3.46
CA ASN A 121 24.44 -0.91 -3.88
C ASN A 121 24.70 0.60 -3.73
N GLU A 122 24.37 1.16 -2.56
CA GLU A 122 24.50 2.60 -2.24
C GLU A 122 23.62 3.54 -3.09
N ASN A 123 22.71 2.99 -3.90
CA ASN A 123 21.80 3.74 -4.74
C ASN A 123 20.35 3.61 -4.28
N VAL A 124 19.72 4.76 -4.04
CA VAL A 124 18.28 4.83 -3.75
C VAL A 124 17.50 4.53 -5.02
N ILE A 125 16.82 3.37 -5.04
CA ILE A 125 15.90 2.95 -6.11
C ILE A 125 14.46 3.26 -5.70
N PHE A 126 14.11 2.95 -4.47
CA PHE A 126 12.79 3.22 -3.91
C PHE A 126 12.94 3.93 -2.57
N GLY A 127 11.92 4.67 -2.15
CA GLY A 127 11.78 5.13 -0.77
C GLY A 127 10.72 4.31 -0.05
N ALA A 128 11.03 3.76 1.12
CA ALA A 128 10.03 3.22 2.03
C ALA A 128 9.44 4.35 2.87
N LYS A 129 8.15 4.65 2.66
CA LYS A 129 7.43 5.61 3.49
C LYS A 129 6.49 4.88 4.44
N THR A 130 6.59 5.23 5.72
CA THR A 130 5.62 4.82 6.73
C THR A 130 4.38 5.71 6.61
N GLY A 131 3.21 5.07 6.66
CA GLY A 131 1.91 5.71 6.69
C GLY A 131 0.98 4.98 7.64
N PHE A 132 -0.30 5.33 7.59
CA PHE A 132 -1.32 4.83 8.49
C PHE A 132 -2.56 4.41 7.72
N PHE A 133 -3.04 3.21 8.01
CA PHE A 133 -4.38 2.78 7.63
C PHE A 133 -5.34 3.19 8.75
N SER A 134 -6.47 3.77 8.39
CA SER A 134 -7.54 4.12 9.33
C SER A 134 -8.89 3.58 8.86
N SER A 135 -9.72 3.15 9.82
CA SER A 135 -11.08 2.70 9.57
C SER A 135 -11.95 2.90 10.81
N VAL A 136 -13.16 3.40 10.64
CA VAL A 136 -14.18 3.44 11.70
C VAL A 136 -14.96 2.12 11.69
N ARG A 137 -15.21 1.53 12.86
CA ARG A 137 -15.96 0.29 13.04
C ARG A 137 -17.02 0.48 14.13
N PRO A 138 -18.22 -0.12 13.99
CA PRO A 138 -19.16 -0.18 15.11
C PRO A 138 -18.60 -1.08 16.21
N GLY A 139 -18.68 -0.62 17.45
CA GLY A 139 -18.45 -1.38 18.67
C GLY A 139 -19.73 -1.44 19.49
N ILE A 140 -19.74 -2.29 20.53
CA ILE A 140 -20.83 -2.30 21.50
C ILE A 140 -20.75 -0.98 22.27
N GLY A 141 -21.81 -0.18 22.27
CA GLY A 141 -21.84 1.08 23.01
C GLY A 141 -21.19 2.28 22.33
N SER A 142 -20.49 2.11 21.20
CA SER A 142 -19.58 3.15 20.67
C SER A 142 -19.12 2.93 19.23
N LEU A 143 -18.52 3.97 18.62
CA LEU A 143 -17.72 3.83 17.39
C LEU A 143 -16.25 3.65 17.76
N LEU A 144 -15.59 2.73 17.07
CA LEU A 144 -14.18 2.39 17.25
C LEU A 144 -13.38 2.90 16.06
N LEU A 145 -12.41 3.78 16.30
CA LEU A 145 -11.42 4.12 15.28
C LEU A 145 -10.25 3.14 15.34
N ASN A 146 -10.10 2.31 14.32
CA ASN A 146 -8.94 1.44 14.15
C ASN A 146 -7.87 2.15 13.33
N VAL A 147 -6.68 2.30 13.91
CA VAL A 147 -5.49 2.87 13.25
C VAL A 147 -4.35 1.86 13.31
N SER A 148 -3.69 1.63 12.17
CA SER A 148 -2.54 0.74 12.07
C SER A 148 -1.42 1.36 11.24
N VAL A 149 -0.17 1.18 11.68
CA VAL A 149 1.02 1.54 10.91
C VAL A 149 1.11 0.67 9.66
N THR A 150 1.45 1.28 8.53
CA THR A 150 1.69 0.59 7.26
C THR A 150 2.95 1.15 6.61
N THR A 151 3.71 0.32 5.92
CA THR A 151 4.87 0.77 5.12
C THR A 151 4.60 0.47 3.66
N SER A 152 5.02 1.33 2.75
CA SER A 152 4.87 1.12 1.30
C SER A 152 6.07 1.72 0.55
N ALA A 153 6.39 1.14 -0.60
CA ALA A 153 7.46 1.63 -1.47
C ALA A 153 6.95 2.77 -2.36
N PHE A 154 7.82 3.74 -2.60
CA PHE A 154 7.58 4.89 -3.44
C PHE A 154 8.74 5.10 -4.41
N TYR A 155 8.45 5.66 -5.58
CA TYR A 155 9.49 6.19 -6.46
C TYR A 155 10.12 7.43 -5.80
N PRO A 156 11.45 7.61 -5.92
CA PRO A 156 12.15 8.69 -5.24
C PRO A 156 11.87 10.02 -5.95
N ALA A 157 11.15 10.90 -5.26
CA ALA A 157 10.75 12.18 -5.81
C ALA A 157 11.96 13.08 -6.13
N GLY A 158 11.86 13.86 -7.20
CA GLY A 158 12.92 14.77 -7.64
C GLY A 158 14.15 14.09 -8.24
N VAL A 159 14.26 12.75 -8.17
CA VAL A 159 15.32 12.00 -8.86
C VAL A 159 15.02 11.98 -10.36
N SER A 160 16.06 12.20 -11.15
CA SER A 160 15.98 12.10 -12.61
C SER A 160 15.58 10.69 -13.04
N VAL A 161 14.69 10.58 -14.02
CA VAL A 161 14.25 9.29 -14.58
C VAL A 161 15.46 8.53 -15.14
N GLN A 162 16.38 9.22 -15.84
CA GLN A 162 17.60 8.61 -16.36
C GLN A 162 18.46 8.01 -15.25
N LYS A 163 18.75 8.79 -14.20
CA LYS A 163 19.56 8.33 -13.06
C LYS A 163 18.92 7.12 -12.38
N TRP A 164 17.60 7.09 -12.29
CA TRP A 164 16.89 5.95 -11.74
C TRP A 164 17.01 4.70 -12.62
N ILE A 165 16.87 4.83 -13.95
CA ILE A 165 17.06 3.73 -14.90
C ILE A 165 18.47 3.14 -14.77
N GLU A 166 19.50 4.00 -14.72
CA GLU A 166 20.90 3.58 -14.56
C GLU A 166 21.10 2.77 -13.29
N ARG A 167 20.58 3.26 -12.16
CA ARG A 167 20.68 2.59 -10.87
C ARG A 167 19.91 1.26 -10.85
N ARG A 168 18.69 1.24 -11.42
CA ARG A 168 17.79 0.07 -11.43
C ARG A 168 18.37 -1.08 -12.26
N TYR A 169 19.01 -0.75 -13.38
CA TYR A 169 19.46 -1.75 -14.37
C TYR A 169 20.97 -1.95 -14.41
N ASN A 170 21.73 -1.22 -13.58
CA ASN A 170 23.17 -1.35 -13.35
C ASN A 170 24.00 -1.41 -14.65
N LYS A 171 23.59 -0.67 -15.69
CA LYS A 171 24.16 -0.75 -17.05
C LYS A 171 24.04 0.57 -17.81
N ASN A 172 25.09 0.91 -18.56
CA ASN A 172 25.13 1.97 -19.59
C ASN A 172 24.26 1.65 -20.83
N LYS A 173 23.36 0.67 -20.75
CA LYS A 173 22.51 0.24 -21.86
C LYS A 173 21.08 0.18 -21.38
N ILE A 174 20.22 0.95 -22.05
CA ILE A 174 18.78 0.95 -21.87
C ILE A 174 18.29 -0.49 -22.03
N PRO A 175 17.60 -1.05 -21.02
CA PRO A 175 17.14 -2.43 -21.12
C PRO A 175 16.10 -2.54 -22.26
N PRO A 176 16.03 -3.68 -22.95
CA PRO A 176 15.08 -3.88 -24.05
C PRO A 176 13.63 -3.65 -23.60
N GLY A 177 12.81 -3.10 -24.52
CA GLY A 177 11.57 -2.35 -24.25
C GLY A 177 10.54 -2.94 -23.29
N GLY A 178 10.52 -4.25 -23.03
CA GLY A 178 9.60 -4.86 -22.06
C GLY A 178 9.97 -4.65 -20.58
N LYS A 179 11.22 -4.27 -20.27
CA LYS A 179 11.63 -4.08 -18.86
C LYS A 179 11.24 -2.74 -18.28
N LEU A 180 11.01 -1.73 -19.12
CA LEU A 180 10.67 -0.36 -18.68
C LEU A 180 9.16 -0.14 -18.52
N GLU A 181 8.35 -1.19 -18.68
CA GLU A 181 6.90 -1.14 -18.42
C GLU A 181 6.56 -0.70 -16.98
N GLU A 182 7.48 -0.90 -16.03
CA GLU A 182 7.30 -0.41 -14.65
C GLU A 182 7.30 1.12 -14.54
N LEU A 183 7.77 1.84 -15.56
CA LEU A 183 7.73 3.29 -15.62
C LEU A 183 6.43 3.83 -16.23
N ARG A 184 5.67 2.99 -16.95
CA ARG A 184 4.44 3.41 -17.63
C ARG A 184 3.37 3.83 -16.62
N GLY A 185 2.74 4.96 -16.88
CA GLY A 185 1.73 5.57 -16.04
C GLY A 185 2.26 6.40 -14.87
N LEU A 186 3.58 6.37 -14.62
CA LEU A 186 4.20 7.23 -13.60
C LEU A 186 4.15 8.70 -14.04
N LYS A 187 4.00 9.58 -13.06
CA LYS A 187 4.04 11.02 -13.24
C LYS A 187 5.47 11.55 -13.24
N VAL A 188 5.76 12.50 -14.10
CA VAL A 188 7.07 13.16 -14.17
C VAL A 188 6.91 14.64 -14.37
N ASP A 189 7.82 15.40 -13.78
CA ASP A 189 7.92 16.84 -13.97
C ASP A 189 9.09 17.13 -14.91
N LEU A 190 8.88 18.06 -15.85
CA LEU A 190 9.91 18.51 -16.78
C LEU A 190 10.79 19.55 -16.09
N LEU A 191 12.11 19.39 -16.17
CA LEU A 191 13.05 20.33 -15.56
C LEU A 191 12.89 21.72 -16.20
N GLY A 192 12.56 22.72 -15.37
CA GLY A 192 12.33 24.10 -15.81
C GLY A 192 10.86 24.43 -16.12
N ASP A 193 9.97 23.44 -16.18
CA ASP A 193 8.53 23.67 -16.23
C ASP A 193 7.95 23.55 -14.81
N HIS A 194 7.62 24.69 -14.21
CA HIS A 194 7.09 24.72 -12.86
C HIS A 194 5.57 24.51 -12.88
N GLY A 195 5.13 23.33 -12.41
CA GLY A 195 3.72 23.07 -12.08
C GLY A 195 2.96 22.19 -13.06
N ARG A 196 3.60 21.67 -14.11
CA ARG A 196 3.02 20.66 -15.00
C ARG A 196 3.67 19.29 -14.78
N SER A 197 2.84 18.33 -14.39
CA SER A 197 3.23 16.91 -14.35
C SER A 197 2.63 16.17 -15.54
N TYR A 198 3.43 15.33 -16.17
CA TYR A 198 3.07 14.49 -17.31
C TYR A 198 3.03 13.03 -16.89
N ARG A 199 2.37 12.15 -17.66
CA ARG A 199 2.44 10.70 -17.44
C ARG A 199 3.35 10.07 -18.48
N ILE A 200 4.15 9.11 -18.06
CA ILE A 200 4.97 8.29 -18.96
C ILE A 200 4.05 7.33 -19.72
N GLU A 201 4.06 7.41 -21.05
CA GLU A 201 3.34 6.48 -21.92
C GLU A 201 4.25 5.36 -22.44
N ALA A 202 5.50 5.70 -22.78
CA ALA A 202 6.49 4.75 -23.27
C ALA A 202 7.91 5.20 -22.94
N VAL A 203 8.86 4.26 -22.94
CA VAL A 203 10.29 4.53 -22.79
C VAL A 203 11.05 3.78 -23.87
N GLY A 204 11.92 4.49 -24.58
CA GLY A 204 12.67 3.97 -25.73
C GLY A 204 14.11 4.51 -25.79
N PRO A 205 14.95 3.96 -26.67
CA PRO A 205 16.29 4.48 -26.93
C PRO A 205 16.26 5.86 -27.59
N PHE A 206 17.35 6.62 -27.44
CA PHE A 206 17.50 7.98 -27.99
C PHE A 206 17.30 8.06 -29.51
N ASN A 207 17.65 7.01 -30.24
CA ASN A 207 17.54 7.00 -31.71
C ASN A 207 16.09 7.16 -32.19
N GLU A 208 15.09 6.71 -31.39
CA GLU A 208 13.68 6.93 -31.69
C GLU A 208 13.28 8.41 -31.53
N TYR A 209 13.94 9.19 -30.67
CA TYR A 209 13.64 10.62 -30.47
C TYR A 209 14.03 11.51 -31.65
N GLN A 210 15.18 11.24 -32.28
CA GLN A 210 15.65 12.02 -33.43
C GLN A 210 14.71 11.89 -34.62
N GLU A 211 14.14 10.70 -34.83
CA GLU A 211 13.19 10.43 -35.91
C GLU A 211 11.88 11.20 -35.73
N PHE A 212 11.42 11.39 -34.49
CA PHE A 212 10.14 12.04 -34.21
C PHE A 212 10.19 13.57 -34.11
N THR A 213 11.29 14.16 -33.64
CA THR A 213 11.30 15.60 -33.29
C THR A 213 11.98 16.50 -34.32
N GLY A 214 12.88 15.97 -35.15
CA GLY A 214 13.64 16.77 -36.14
C GLY A 214 14.52 17.89 -35.55
N GLN A 215 14.60 18.00 -34.22
CA GLN A 215 15.41 19.01 -33.54
C GLN A 215 16.86 18.54 -33.43
N SER A 216 17.81 19.38 -33.84
CA SER A 216 19.24 19.11 -33.65
C SER A 216 19.58 19.11 -32.17
N VAL A 217 20.07 17.97 -31.68
CA VAL A 217 20.16 17.65 -30.27
C VAL A 217 21.50 18.04 -29.63
N ALA A 218 22.03 19.21 -29.98
CA ALA A 218 23.40 19.61 -29.61
C ALA A 218 23.69 19.64 -28.09
N ASN A 219 22.65 19.57 -27.24
CA ASN A 219 22.76 19.64 -25.78
C ASN A 219 22.13 18.45 -25.02
N LEU A 220 21.80 17.34 -25.69
CA LEU A 220 21.25 16.15 -25.01
C LEU A 220 22.27 15.02 -25.04
N ASP A 221 22.32 14.28 -23.93
CA ASP A 221 23.19 13.10 -23.84
C ASP A 221 22.66 12.02 -24.79
N PRO A 222 23.43 11.63 -25.83
CA PRO A 222 22.99 10.62 -26.80
C PRO A 222 22.82 9.23 -26.18
N ASN A 223 23.31 9.01 -24.95
CA ASN A 223 23.15 7.76 -24.22
C ASN A 223 21.91 7.75 -23.30
N ALA A 224 21.23 8.89 -23.13
CA ALA A 224 20.05 8.97 -22.28
C ALA A 224 18.85 8.27 -22.94
N ALA A 225 18.00 7.63 -22.12
CA ALA A 225 16.71 7.13 -22.60
C ALA A 225 15.79 8.29 -23.00
N CYS A 226 14.86 8.01 -23.89
CA CYS A 226 13.78 8.92 -24.24
C CYS A 226 12.45 8.37 -23.72
N VAL A 227 11.61 9.29 -23.26
CA VAL A 227 10.34 9.00 -22.59
C VAL A 227 9.25 9.72 -23.36
N ASN A 228 8.26 8.98 -23.84
CA ASN A 228 7.04 9.58 -24.36
C ASN A 228 6.17 10.01 -23.18
N ILE A 229 5.95 11.32 -23.06
CA ILE A 229 5.09 11.93 -22.04
C ILE A 229 3.77 12.47 -22.62
N GLY A 230 3.56 12.24 -23.93
CA GLY A 230 2.34 12.59 -24.67
C GLY A 230 1.38 11.41 -24.76
N SER A 231 0.56 11.39 -25.81
CA SER A 231 -0.33 10.27 -26.09
C SER A 231 0.28 9.33 -27.14
N VAL A 232 -0.38 8.20 -27.40
CA VAL A 232 0.01 7.30 -28.50
C VAL A 232 -0.22 7.96 -29.86
N SER A 233 -1.30 8.74 -29.99
CA SER A 233 -1.66 9.43 -31.24
C SER A 233 -0.88 10.73 -31.48
N ASP A 234 -0.45 11.37 -30.40
CA ASP A 234 0.32 12.62 -30.41
C ASP A 234 1.49 12.46 -29.43
N PRO A 235 2.57 11.77 -29.87
CA PRO A 235 3.69 11.44 -29.01
C PRO A 235 4.53 12.68 -28.71
N LEU A 236 4.84 12.89 -27.44
CA LEU A 236 5.72 13.95 -26.98
C LEU A 236 6.94 13.32 -26.32
N TRP A 237 7.98 13.09 -27.11
CA TRP A 237 9.21 12.51 -26.60
C TRP A 237 10.07 13.56 -25.89
N ARG A 238 10.63 13.18 -24.73
CA ARG A 238 11.58 13.97 -23.94
C ARG A 238 12.71 13.08 -23.42
N PRO A 239 13.95 13.58 -23.35
CA PRO A 239 15.04 12.87 -22.69
C PRO A 239 14.75 12.62 -21.21
N ALA A 240 15.09 11.43 -20.72
CA ALA A 240 14.88 11.01 -19.34
C ALA A 240 15.70 11.82 -18.33
N ASP A 241 16.82 12.43 -18.74
CA ASP A 241 17.65 13.29 -17.89
C ASP A 241 16.98 14.63 -17.58
N LYS A 242 16.06 15.09 -18.44
CA LYS A 242 15.25 16.29 -18.24
C LYS A 242 13.95 16.04 -17.48
N LEU A 243 13.67 14.80 -17.11
CA LEU A 243 12.47 14.41 -16.38
C LEU A 243 12.83 14.01 -14.96
N ARG A 244 11.99 14.39 -13.99
CA ARG A 244 12.10 13.97 -12.59
C ARG A 244 10.82 13.30 -12.14
N PHE A 245 10.90 12.30 -11.27
CA PHE A 245 9.69 11.72 -10.69
C PHE A 245 8.95 12.76 -9.85
N ALA A 246 7.65 12.89 -10.12
CA ALA A 246 6.76 13.67 -9.28
C ALA A 246 6.62 12.99 -7.90
N ASP A 247 6.31 13.80 -6.90
CA ASP A 247 6.09 13.35 -5.53
C ASP A 247 4.95 12.33 -5.38
N TRP A 248 5.03 11.54 -4.31
CA TRP A 248 3.97 10.61 -3.88
C TRP A 248 3.53 9.63 -4.97
N GLN A 249 4.46 8.85 -5.49
CA GLN A 249 4.15 7.76 -6.42
C GLN A 249 4.45 6.41 -5.80
N MET A 250 3.40 5.70 -5.41
CA MET A 250 3.52 4.38 -4.80
C MET A 250 3.85 3.33 -5.86
N VAL A 251 4.76 2.41 -5.53
CA VAL A 251 5.03 1.23 -6.35
C VAL A 251 3.84 0.27 -6.23
N THR A 252 3.17 -0.01 -7.35
CA THR A 252 2.00 -0.90 -7.40
C THR A 252 2.33 -2.35 -7.73
N GLY A 253 3.53 -2.60 -8.27
CA GLY A 253 4.02 -3.93 -8.64
C GLY A 253 4.60 -4.71 -7.46
N LYS A 254 4.92 -5.98 -7.73
CA LYS A 254 5.71 -6.81 -6.81
C LYS A 254 7.13 -6.26 -6.78
N LEU A 255 7.66 -5.98 -5.59
CA LEU A 255 9.07 -5.64 -5.40
C LEU A 255 9.94 -6.88 -5.65
N ASP A 256 11.16 -6.66 -6.15
CA ASP A 256 12.14 -7.72 -6.26
C ASP A 256 12.48 -8.27 -4.86
N SER A 257 13.01 -9.49 -4.80
CA SER A 257 13.32 -10.17 -3.53
C SER A 257 14.27 -9.36 -2.65
N GLU A 258 15.22 -8.65 -3.25
CA GLU A 258 16.20 -7.80 -2.55
C GLU A 258 15.50 -6.63 -1.84
N PHE A 259 14.72 -5.83 -2.57
CA PHE A 259 13.93 -4.73 -1.97
C PHE A 259 12.85 -5.23 -1.02
N THR A 260 12.31 -6.43 -1.25
CA THR A 260 11.33 -7.04 -0.35
C THR A 260 11.93 -7.31 1.03
N ALA A 261 13.16 -7.85 1.08
CA ALA A 261 13.84 -8.11 2.35
C ALA A 261 14.11 -6.80 3.12
N GLU A 262 14.58 -5.77 2.42
CA GLU A 262 14.81 -4.45 3.02
C GLU A 262 13.50 -3.82 3.50
N MET A 263 12.44 -3.87 2.69
CA MET A 263 11.11 -3.40 3.06
C MET A 263 10.57 -4.13 4.29
N VAL A 264 10.78 -5.45 4.41
CA VAL A 264 10.39 -6.22 5.60
C VAL A 264 11.15 -5.73 6.82
N THR A 265 12.46 -5.47 6.71
CA THR A 265 13.27 -4.90 7.81
C THR A 265 12.72 -3.54 8.26
N VAL A 266 12.46 -2.62 7.32
CA VAL A 266 11.89 -1.28 7.60
C VAL A 266 10.50 -1.38 8.25
N ALA A 267 9.66 -2.29 7.75
CA ALA A 267 8.31 -2.49 8.27
C ALA A 267 8.28 -3.23 9.63
N SER A 268 9.30 -4.03 9.93
CA SER A 268 9.40 -4.85 11.14
C SER A 268 9.70 -3.98 12.35
N ASN A 269 8.63 -3.53 12.99
CA ASN A 269 8.68 -2.75 14.21
C ASN A 269 8.07 -3.52 15.36
N ASN A 270 8.65 -3.39 16.56
CA ASN A 270 8.04 -3.96 17.74
C ASN A 270 6.69 -3.27 18.05
N PRO A 271 5.76 -3.92 18.76
CA PRO A 271 4.43 -3.37 18.99
C PRO A 271 4.42 -2.02 19.74
N ASN A 272 5.41 -1.75 20.59
CA ASN A 272 5.50 -0.51 21.34
C ASN A 272 5.97 0.64 20.44
N ALA A 273 6.93 0.40 19.54
CA ALA A 273 7.37 1.35 18.52
C ALA A 273 6.21 1.71 17.58
N ASN A 274 5.42 0.73 17.13
CA ASN A 274 4.23 1.00 16.32
C ASN A 274 3.19 1.82 17.06
N LEU A 275 2.94 1.55 18.35
CA LEU A 275 2.06 2.36 19.18
C LEU A 275 2.53 3.82 19.24
N GLN A 276 3.82 4.03 19.47
CA GLN A 276 4.41 5.36 19.55
C GLN A 276 4.31 6.11 18.21
N LYS A 277 4.53 5.43 17.07
CA LYS A 277 4.30 5.99 15.73
C LYS A 277 2.84 6.43 15.54
N ILE A 278 1.87 5.61 15.98
CA ILE A 278 0.45 5.95 15.88
C ILE A 278 0.14 7.20 16.71
N ILE A 279 0.55 7.21 17.98
CA ILE A 279 0.28 8.32 18.91
C ILE A 279 0.87 9.63 18.38
N LYS A 280 2.16 9.62 18.02
CA LYS A 280 2.89 10.83 17.64
C LYS A 280 2.51 11.34 16.25
N CYS A 281 2.28 10.44 15.30
CA CYS A 281 2.23 10.82 13.88
C CYS A 281 0.89 10.56 13.20
N ALA A 282 0.04 9.65 13.71
CA ALA A 282 -1.24 9.33 13.06
C ALA A 282 -2.40 10.15 13.60
N LEU A 283 -2.44 10.37 14.92
CA LEU A 283 -3.58 10.99 15.59
C LEU A 283 -3.74 12.46 15.21
N ASN A 284 -2.63 13.21 15.12
CA ASN A 284 -2.66 14.62 14.71
C ASN A 284 -3.27 14.83 13.32
N PRO A 285 -2.82 14.14 12.24
CA PRO A 285 -3.51 14.19 10.95
C PRO A 285 -4.98 13.79 11.02
N LEU A 286 -5.36 12.84 11.89
CA LEU A 286 -6.75 12.44 12.11
C LEU A 286 -7.58 13.49 12.89
N GLY A 287 -6.98 14.62 13.24
CA GLY A 287 -7.61 15.66 14.06
C GLY A 287 -7.77 15.24 15.52
N ILE A 288 -7.18 14.13 15.96
CA ILE A 288 -7.26 13.67 17.35
C ILE A 288 -6.06 14.28 18.08
N GLY A 289 -6.29 15.43 18.69
CA GLY A 289 -5.28 16.07 19.53
C GLY A 289 -5.00 15.21 20.76
N VAL A 290 -3.75 14.83 20.96
CA VAL A 290 -3.30 14.23 22.21
C VAL A 290 -2.82 15.39 23.07
N SER A 291 -3.59 15.78 24.10
CA SER A 291 -3.08 16.70 25.11
C SER A 291 -1.90 16.05 25.84
N GLU A 292 -0.97 16.85 26.39
CA GLU A 292 0.07 16.32 27.28
C GLU A 292 -0.60 15.54 28.43
N GLY A 293 -0.39 14.22 28.46
CA GLY A 293 -1.09 13.27 29.35
C GLY A 293 -2.05 12.28 28.65
N GLY A 294 -2.47 12.56 27.42
CA GLY A 294 -3.35 11.70 26.61
C GLY A 294 -2.72 10.36 26.20
N GLU A 295 -1.38 10.24 26.25
CA GLU A 295 -0.70 8.95 26.04
C GLU A 295 -1.10 7.91 27.08
N ASN A 296 -1.29 8.32 28.34
CA ASN A 296 -1.74 7.44 29.40
C ASN A 296 -3.18 6.99 29.16
N PHE A 297 -4.06 7.91 28.73
CA PHE A 297 -5.43 7.60 28.36
C PHE A 297 -5.51 6.54 27.24
N LEU A 298 -4.73 6.68 26.17
CA LEU A 298 -4.72 5.70 25.08
C LEU A 298 -4.17 4.34 25.52
N ARG A 299 -3.17 4.32 26.41
CA ARG A 299 -2.67 3.09 27.03
C ARG A 299 -3.73 2.44 27.92
N ASP A 300 -4.50 3.23 28.65
CA ASP A 300 -5.51 2.76 29.59
C ASP A 300 -6.78 2.27 28.86
N GLN A 301 -7.20 2.94 27.78
CA GLN A 301 -8.25 2.45 26.86
C GLN A 301 -7.87 1.08 26.28
N LYS A 302 -6.61 0.91 25.89
CA LYS A 302 -6.11 -0.39 25.43
C LYS A 302 -6.20 -1.44 26.54
N LYS A 303 -5.71 -1.15 27.75
CA LYS A 303 -5.79 -2.08 28.90
C LYS A 303 -7.24 -2.45 29.24
N ALA A 304 -8.15 -1.49 29.20
CA ALA A 304 -9.58 -1.71 29.49
C ALA A 304 -10.21 -2.68 28.48
N GLN A 305 -9.91 -2.56 27.19
CA GLN A 305 -10.42 -3.50 26.17
C GLN A 305 -9.88 -4.92 26.31
N PHE A 306 -8.64 -5.08 26.79
CA PHE A 306 -8.02 -6.41 26.91
C PHE A 306 -8.25 -7.07 28.28
N LYS A 307 -8.87 -6.39 29.25
CA LYS A 307 -9.12 -6.94 30.59
C LYS A 307 -10.07 -8.15 30.56
N ASP A 308 -10.96 -8.22 29.56
CA ASP A 308 -11.89 -9.33 29.33
C ASP A 308 -11.44 -10.32 28.24
N ALA A 309 -10.31 -10.05 27.59
CA ALA A 309 -9.75 -10.92 26.57
C ALA A 309 -9.08 -12.13 27.24
N ARG A 310 -9.87 -13.18 27.55
CA ARG A 310 -9.33 -14.51 27.88
C ARG A 310 -8.26 -14.86 26.83
N ALA A 311 -7.07 -15.23 27.32
CA ALA A 311 -5.81 -15.37 26.59
C ALA A 311 -5.91 -15.99 25.19
N TYR A 312 -6.25 -15.18 24.19
CA TYR A 312 -6.08 -15.51 22.78
C TYR A 312 -5.16 -14.45 22.15
N PRO A 313 -4.01 -14.84 21.59
CA PRO A 313 -3.02 -13.90 21.07
C PRO A 313 -3.46 -13.40 19.69
N MET A 314 -4.29 -12.35 19.64
CA MET A 314 -4.69 -11.72 18.38
C MET A 314 -4.57 -10.19 18.44
N LEU A 315 -3.69 -9.68 17.57
CA LEU A 315 -3.61 -8.32 16.98
C LEU A 315 -3.94 -7.11 17.88
N LYS A 316 -2.88 -6.40 18.27
CA LYS A 316 -2.90 -5.11 18.97
C LYS A 316 -3.38 -3.99 18.04
N ALA A 317 -4.68 -3.74 17.96
CA ALA A 317 -5.22 -2.49 17.43
C ALA A 317 -5.20 -1.40 18.53
N VAL A 318 -4.95 -0.14 18.14
CA VAL A 318 -5.22 1.00 19.02
C VAL A 318 -6.62 1.47 18.68
N VAL A 319 -7.51 1.38 19.66
CA VAL A 319 -8.89 1.79 19.53
C VAL A 319 -9.07 3.03 20.38
N VAL A 320 -9.34 4.16 19.74
CA VAL A 320 -9.66 5.41 20.43
C VAL A 320 -11.17 5.45 20.64
N SER A 321 -11.60 5.39 21.89
CA SER A 321 -12.99 5.67 22.27
C SER A 321 -13.16 7.18 22.38
N LEU A 322 -14.05 7.76 21.58
CA LEU A 322 -14.40 9.18 21.65
C LEU A 322 -15.46 9.34 22.75
N GLY A 323 -15.03 9.66 23.97
CA GLY A 323 -15.94 9.88 25.12
C GLY A 323 -16.55 11.29 25.12
N LYS A 324 -17.72 11.46 25.76
CA LYS A 324 -18.39 12.77 25.96
C LYS A 324 -17.55 13.79 26.76
N LYS A 325 -16.57 13.34 27.56
CA LYS A 325 -15.81 14.21 28.49
C LYS A 325 -14.80 15.15 27.82
N ASP A 326 -14.43 14.92 26.56
CA ASP A 326 -13.42 15.72 25.84
C ASP A 326 -14.03 16.92 25.07
N LEU A 327 -15.32 17.21 25.28
CA LEU A 327 -16.07 18.27 24.60
C LEU A 327 -15.98 19.59 25.39
N GLY A 328 -14.81 20.22 25.36
CA GLY A 328 -14.47 21.37 26.20
C GLY A 328 -14.99 22.73 25.72
N ASN A 329 -15.59 22.85 24.53
CA ASN A 329 -16.11 24.14 24.06
C ASN A 329 -17.46 24.01 23.32
N PRO A 330 -18.59 24.41 23.93
CA PRO A 330 -19.91 24.32 23.30
C PRO A 330 -20.07 25.22 22.06
N ASN A 331 -19.11 26.11 21.77
CA ASN A 331 -19.11 26.93 20.55
C ASN A 331 -18.27 26.33 19.41
N ASN A 332 -17.53 25.26 19.65
CA ASN A 332 -16.79 24.54 18.62
C ASN A 332 -17.76 23.65 17.83
N GLU A 333 -17.89 23.86 16.52
CA GLU A 333 -18.78 23.05 15.67
C GLU A 333 -18.46 21.55 15.72
N ARG A 334 -17.17 21.20 15.93
CA ARG A 334 -16.74 19.83 16.16
C ARG A 334 -17.33 19.24 17.44
N ASP A 335 -17.33 20.01 18.52
CA ASP A 335 -17.81 19.54 19.82
C ASP A 335 -19.34 19.47 19.85
N LYS A 336 -20.02 20.40 19.15
CA LYS A 336 -21.48 20.31 18.90
C LYS A 336 -21.82 19.06 18.10
N PHE A 337 -21.08 18.76 17.04
CA PHE A 337 -21.29 17.56 16.23
C PHE A 337 -21.13 16.27 17.05
N LEU A 338 -20.03 16.15 17.79
CA LEU A 338 -19.75 14.96 18.61
C LEU A 338 -20.75 14.81 19.78
N SER A 339 -21.18 15.92 20.40
CA SER A 339 -22.22 15.93 21.43
C SER A 339 -23.57 15.45 20.89
N ASN A 340 -24.02 16.01 19.75
CA ASN A 340 -25.29 15.65 19.11
C ASN A 340 -25.30 14.20 18.63
N PHE A 341 -24.16 13.72 18.12
CA PHE A 341 -23.99 12.33 17.72
C PHE A 341 -24.05 11.38 18.93
N ALA A 342 -23.39 11.72 20.03
CA ALA A 342 -23.42 10.93 21.26
C ALA A 342 -24.79 10.97 21.98
N GLY A 343 -25.55 12.06 21.85
CA GLY A 343 -26.94 12.14 22.29
C GLY A 343 -27.84 11.19 21.50
N SER A 344 -27.72 11.21 20.17
CA SER A 344 -28.49 10.32 19.31
C SER A 344 -28.20 8.84 19.57
N LEU A 345 -26.98 8.45 19.93
CA LEU A 345 -26.68 7.04 20.29
C LEU A 345 -27.31 6.60 21.62
N TYR A 346 -27.52 7.54 22.55
CA TYR A 346 -28.15 7.30 23.85
C TYR A 346 -29.66 7.09 23.72
N ASP A 347 -30.32 7.96 22.95
CA ASP A 347 -31.78 7.94 22.75
C ASP A 347 -32.29 6.67 22.04
N TYR A 348 -31.40 5.94 21.35
CA TYR A 348 -31.73 4.68 20.67
C TYR A 348 -31.21 3.42 21.38
N GLY A 349 -30.76 3.53 22.65
CA GLY A 349 -30.35 2.38 23.46
C GLY A 349 -29.06 1.69 22.96
N LEU A 350 -28.29 2.36 22.12
CA LEU A 350 -27.02 1.85 21.57
C LEU A 350 -25.83 2.17 22.48
N ALA A 351 -26.05 2.89 23.58
CA ALA A 351 -25.13 3.11 24.68
C ALA A 351 -25.87 2.86 26.01
N THR A 352 -25.27 2.09 26.92
CA THR A 352 -25.84 1.83 28.25
C THR A 352 -25.21 2.73 29.31
N GLU A 353 -25.98 3.09 30.34
CA GLU A 353 -25.48 3.82 31.51
C GLU A 353 -24.25 3.12 32.10
N SER A 354 -23.17 3.88 32.28
CA SER A 354 -22.07 3.46 33.15
C SER A 354 -22.49 3.78 34.58
N TYR A 355 -22.59 2.75 35.43
CA TYR A 355 -22.86 2.88 36.85
C TYR A 355 -21.90 3.89 37.50
N TRP A 356 -22.46 4.90 38.16
CA TRP A 356 -21.73 5.83 39.00
C TRP A 356 -21.41 5.15 40.34
N PHE A 357 -20.13 4.95 40.66
CA PHE A 357 -19.70 4.87 42.05
C PHE A 357 -19.44 6.29 42.52
N GLN A 358 -20.39 6.86 43.27
CA GLN A 358 -20.11 8.01 44.15
C GLN A 358 -19.36 7.48 45.38
N SER A 359 -18.10 7.86 45.55
CA SER A 359 -17.49 7.83 46.88
C SER A 359 -17.98 9.07 47.63
N ALA A 360 -18.77 8.83 48.68
CA ALA A 360 -19.10 9.83 49.68
C ALA A 360 -17.81 10.32 50.38
N THR A 361 -17.76 11.63 50.66
CA THR A 361 -16.97 12.18 51.77
C THR A 361 -17.51 11.72 53.10
#